data_AF-A0A2G1X3Z4-F1
#
_entry.id   AF-A0A2G1X3Z4-F1
#
_cell.length_a   1.000
_cell.length_b   1.000
_cell.length_c   1.000
_cell.angle_alpha   90.00
_cell.angle_beta   90.00
_cell.angle_gamma   90.00
#
_symmetry.space_group_name_H-M   'P 1'
#
loop_
_entity.id
_entity.type
_entity.pdbx_description
1 polymer ?
#
loop_
_entity_poly.entity_id
_entity_poly.type
_entity_poly.pdbx_seq_one_letter_code
_entity_poly.pdbx_strand_id
1 'polypeptide(L)'
;EAEAAEEVERDGDGPLAGTRIALGSSEDDPYGPPDRVRATARVFERAGAVVECRIDPGDGHGLSDATMGQIGERIEGLLGDG
;
A
#
# COMPACT_ATOMS: atom_id res chain seq x y z
N GLU A 1 -17.00 29.91 4.65
CA GLU A 1 -15.67 30.11 4.05
C GLU A 1 -15.11 28.74 3.78
N ALA A 2 -14.79 28.44 2.52
CA ALA A 2 -14.31 27.12 2.12
C ALA A 2 -12.82 27.05 2.46
N GLU A 3 -12.44 26.18 3.39
CA GLU A 3 -11.04 25.81 3.59
C GLU A 3 -10.53 25.23 2.26
N ALA A 4 -9.57 25.94 1.66
CA ALA A 4 -8.83 25.45 0.52
C ALA A 4 -8.15 24.14 0.94
N ALA A 5 -8.49 23.05 0.25
CA ALA A 5 -7.69 21.84 0.29
C ALA A 5 -6.32 22.23 -0.27
N GLU A 6 -5.33 22.34 0.61
CA GLU A 6 -3.94 22.53 0.22
C GLU A 6 -3.54 21.31 -0.62
N GLU A 7 -3.41 21.52 -1.93
CA GLU A 7 -2.76 20.58 -2.83
C GLU A 7 -1.32 20.48 -2.36
N VAL A 8 -1.00 19.42 -1.61
CA VAL A 8 0.37 19.16 -1.17
C VAL A 8 1.18 18.81 -2.41
N GLU A 9 1.97 19.78 -2.85
CA GLU A 9 3.05 19.69 -3.80
C GLU A 9 3.85 18.39 -3.52
N ARG A 10 3.77 17.42 -4.44
CA ARG A 10 4.37 16.08 -4.30
C ARG A 10 5.86 16.12 -4.61
N ASP A 11 6.65 16.81 -3.80
CA ASP A 11 8.10 16.65 -3.89
C ASP A 11 8.48 15.27 -3.34
N GLY A 12 9.20 14.48 -4.15
CA GLY A 12 9.71 13.16 -3.81
C GLY A 12 10.82 13.16 -2.76
N ASP A 13 10.76 14.06 -1.78
CA ASP A 13 11.75 14.29 -0.70
C ASP A 13 11.17 13.98 0.70
N GLY A 14 10.03 13.28 0.75
CA GLY A 14 9.49 12.79 2.02
C GLY A 14 10.40 11.77 2.70
N PRO A 15 10.23 11.51 4.01
CA PRO A 15 11.12 10.62 4.78
C PRO A 15 11.17 9.17 4.27
N LEU A 16 10.23 8.78 3.39
CA LEU A 16 10.18 7.47 2.75
C LEU A 16 10.34 7.56 1.22
N ALA A 17 10.89 8.67 0.72
CA ALA A 17 11.21 8.88 -0.69
C ALA A 17 11.85 7.65 -1.33
N GLY A 18 11.25 7.15 -2.41
CA GLY A 18 11.75 6.00 -3.16
C GLY A 18 11.59 4.64 -2.47
N THR A 19 11.11 4.58 -1.23
CA THR A 19 10.83 3.33 -0.53
C THR A 19 9.60 2.66 -1.15
N ARG A 20 9.75 1.41 -1.60
CA ARG A 20 8.64 0.61 -2.13
C ARG A 20 7.88 -0.05 -0.99
N ILE A 21 6.56 0.12 -0.95
CA ILE A 21 5.69 -0.44 0.09
C ILE A 21 4.55 -1.21 -0.56
N ALA A 22 4.40 -2.46 -0.15
CA ALA A 22 3.26 -3.30 -0.50
C ALA A 22 2.28 -3.36 0.68
N LEU A 23 1.01 -3.03 0.44
CA LEU A 23 -0.08 -3.11 1.42
C LEU A 23 -1.21 -3.96 0.84
N GLY A 24 -1.69 -4.92 1.64
CA GLY A 24 -2.71 -5.88 1.22
C GLY A 24 -3.73 -6.15 2.33
N SER A 25 -4.98 -6.46 1.94
CA SER A 25 -6.01 -7.06 2.80
C SER A 25 -7.12 -7.66 1.92
N SER A 26 -8.17 -8.21 2.54
CA SER A 26 -9.35 -8.77 1.90
C SER A 26 -10.58 -7.86 2.13
N GLU A 27 -11.57 -7.92 1.23
CA GLU A 27 -12.79 -7.09 1.32
C GLU A 27 -13.52 -7.24 2.66
N ASP A 28 -13.63 -8.47 3.17
CA ASP A 28 -14.36 -8.80 4.39
C ASP A 28 -13.43 -9.21 5.55
N ASP A 29 -12.22 -8.63 5.61
CA ASP A 29 -11.29 -8.81 6.74
C ASP A 29 -11.87 -8.13 8.01
N PRO A 30 -12.22 -8.90 9.07
CA PRO A 30 -12.83 -8.35 10.28
C PRO A 30 -11.86 -7.55 11.15
N TYR A 31 -10.55 -7.69 10.94
CA TYR A 31 -9.51 -7.07 11.76
C TYR A 31 -8.82 -5.93 11.02
N GLY A 32 -8.58 -6.09 9.72
CA GLY A 32 -7.92 -5.12 8.85
C GLY A 32 -8.84 -4.55 7.77
N PRO A 33 -9.94 -3.85 8.10
CA PRO A 33 -10.93 -3.44 7.10
C PRO A 33 -10.30 -2.58 5.99
N PRO A 34 -10.73 -2.75 4.72
CA PRO A 34 -10.11 -2.12 3.55
C PRO A 34 -9.90 -0.61 3.66
N ASP A 35 -10.84 0.10 4.27
CA ASP A 35 -10.74 1.55 4.41
C ASP A 35 -9.60 1.99 5.32
N ARG A 36 -9.29 1.21 6.37
CA ARG A 36 -8.12 1.49 7.23
C ARG A 36 -6.81 1.18 6.51
N VAL A 37 -6.79 0.15 5.68
CA VAL A 37 -5.63 -0.21 4.85
C VAL A 37 -5.35 0.88 3.83
N ARG A 38 -6.37 1.36 3.12
CA ARG A 38 -6.27 2.49 2.18
C ARG A 38 -5.87 3.79 2.89
N ALA A 39 -6.41 4.05 4.08
CA ALA A 39 -6.01 5.23 4.87
C ALA A 39 -4.52 5.18 5.22
N THR A 40 -4.02 4.00 5.61
CA THR A 40 -2.60 3.76 5.87
C THR A 40 -1.75 3.93 4.61
N ALA A 41 -2.20 3.43 3.45
CA ALA A 41 -1.52 3.63 2.18
C ALA A 41 -1.32 5.13 1.88
N ARG A 42 -2.37 5.95 2.08
CA ARG A 42 -2.28 7.40 1.90
C ARG A 42 -1.28 8.08 2.85
N VAL A 43 -1.08 7.55 4.06
CA VAL A 43 -0.04 8.06 4.98
C VAL A 43 1.35 7.86 4.39
N PHE A 44 1.61 6.66 3.87
CA PHE A 44 2.90 6.33 3.24
C PHE A 44 3.13 7.11 1.94
N GLU A 45 2.09 7.28 1.11
CA GLU A 45 2.17 8.09 -0.10
C GLU A 45 2.52 9.55 0.22
N ARG A 46 1.92 10.14 1.28
CA ARG A 46 2.27 11.49 1.75
C ARG A 46 3.70 11.59 2.28
N ALA A 47 4.27 10.48 2.76
CA ALA A 47 5.66 10.40 3.18
C ALA A 47 6.65 10.18 2.02
N GLY A 48 6.19 10.19 0.77
CA GLY A 48 7.04 10.04 -0.42
C GLY A 48 7.31 8.59 -0.85
N ALA A 49 6.66 7.60 -0.22
CA ALA A 49 6.82 6.20 -0.59
C ALA A 49 6.13 5.88 -1.93
N VAL A 50 6.67 4.88 -2.63
CA VAL A 50 6.02 4.24 -3.78
C VAL A 50 5.14 3.11 -3.25
N VAL A 51 3.85 3.40 -3.09
CA VAL A 51 2.90 2.48 -2.44
C VAL A 51 2.09 1.71 -3.48
N GLU A 52 2.00 0.41 -3.29
CA GLU A 52 1.04 -0.45 -3.99
C GLU A 52 0.07 -1.04 -2.97
N CYS A 53 -1.17 -0.58 -3.01
CA CYS A 53 -2.24 -1.02 -2.12
C CYS A 53 -3.24 -1.88 -2.89
N ARG A 54 -3.51 -3.08 -2.39
CA ARG A 54 -4.43 -4.04 -3.02
C ARG A 54 -5.42 -4.58 -1.99
N ILE A 55 -6.67 -4.73 -2.40
CA ILE A 55 -7.71 -5.39 -1.62
C ILE A 55 -8.20 -6.55 -2.46
N ASP A 56 -7.97 -7.77 -1.99
CA ASP A 56 -8.38 -8.99 -2.67
C ASP A 56 -9.84 -9.34 -2.31
N PRO A 57 -10.62 -9.91 -3.23
CA PRO A 57 -11.95 -10.40 -2.91
C PRO A 57 -11.86 -11.59 -1.96
N GLY A 58 -12.84 -11.71 -1.05
CA GLY A 58 -13.01 -12.89 -0.19
C GLY A 58 -13.16 -12.56 1.29
N ASP A 59 -13.52 -13.61 2.03
CA ASP A 59 -13.87 -13.54 3.44
C ASP A 59 -12.68 -13.89 4.36
N GLY A 60 -12.38 -12.99 5.29
CA GLY A 60 -11.54 -13.28 6.44
C GLY A 60 -10.12 -12.70 6.43
N HIS A 61 -9.36 -13.09 7.45
CA HIS A 61 -8.02 -12.57 7.75
C HIS A 61 -6.96 -13.63 7.46
N GLY A 62 -6.63 -13.79 6.18
CA GLY A 62 -5.67 -14.79 5.70
C GLY A 62 -4.99 -14.36 4.40
N LEU A 63 -3.96 -15.10 3.99
CA LEU A 63 -3.25 -14.87 2.75
C LEU A 63 -3.61 -15.97 1.75
N SER A 64 -4.04 -15.57 0.55
CA SER A 64 -4.27 -16.50 -0.56
C SER A 64 -2.97 -16.88 -1.27
N ASP A 65 -2.99 -17.99 -2.02
CA ASP A 65 -1.84 -18.37 -2.86
C ASP A 65 -1.49 -17.27 -3.88
N ALA A 66 -2.48 -16.55 -4.40
CA ALA A 66 -2.27 -15.43 -5.31
C ALA A 66 -1.58 -14.26 -4.61
N THR A 67 -2.00 -13.95 -3.37
CA THR A 67 -1.36 -12.92 -2.53
C THR A 67 0.10 -13.29 -2.23
N MET A 68 0.35 -14.55 -1.90
CA MET A 68 1.71 -15.06 -1.64
C MET A 68 2.59 -15.00 -2.90
N GLY A 69 2.06 -15.40 -4.06
CA GLY A 69 2.77 -15.32 -5.34
C GLY A 69 3.20 -13.89 -5.67
N GLN A 70 2.29 -12.93 -5.55
CA GLN A 70 2.59 -11.51 -5.80
C GLN A 70 3.67 -10.96 -4.85
N ILE A 71 3.62 -11.32 -3.56
CA ILE A 71 4.67 -10.92 -2.61
C ILE A 71 6.01 -11.49 -3.05
N GLY A 72 6.04 -12.75 -3.52
CA GLY A 72 7.20 -13.38 -4.12
C GLY A 72 7.78 -12.59 -5.29
N GLU A 73 6.95 -12.28 -6.30
CA GLU A 73 7.35 -11.50 -7.48
C GLU A 73 7.94 -10.13 -7.09
N ARG A 74 7.37 -9.46 -6.06
CA ARG A 74 7.92 -8.19 -5.58
C ARG A 74 9.27 -8.35 -4.91
N ILE A 75 9.44 -9.38 -4.07
CA ILE A 75 10.72 -9.66 -3.42
C ILE A 75 11.78 -9.99 -4.48
N GLU A 76 11.44 -10.82 -5.46
CA GLU A 76 12.33 -11.14 -6.58
C GLU A 76 12.76 -9.88 -7.35
N GLY A 77 11.82 -8.98 -7.65
CA GLY A 77 12.12 -7.71 -8.29
C GLY A 77 13.00 -6.76 -7.46
N LEU A 78 13.01 -6.89 -6.12
CA LEU A 78 13.93 -6.16 -5.24
C LEU A 78 15.32 -6.78 -5.20
N LEU A 79 15.40 -8.11 -5.32
CA LEU A 79 16.66 -8.83 -5.33
C LEU A 79 17.39 -8.62 -6.67
N GLY A 80 16.65 -8.54 -7.78
CA GLY A 80 17.21 -8.38 -9.13
C GLY A 80 18.08 -9.57 -9.55
N ASP A 81 18.18 -9.81 -10.86
CA ASP A 81 19.11 -10.79 -11.42
C ASP A 81 20.54 -10.51 -10.94
N GLY A 82 21.08 -11.39 -10.10
CA GLY A 82 22.53 -11.48 -9.89
C GLY A 82 23.24 -11.96 -11.14
#